data_AF-A0A2G4IL31-F1
#
_entry.id   AF-A0A2G4IL31-F1
#
_cell.length_a   1.000
_cell.length_b   1.000
_cell.length_c   1.000
_cell.angle_alpha   90.00
_cell.angle_beta   90.00
_cell.angle_gamma   90.00
#
_symmetry.space_group_name_H-M   'P 1'
#
loop_
_entity.id
_entity.type
_entity.pdbx_description
1 polymer ?
#
loop_
_entity_poly.entity_id
_entity_poly.type
_entity_poly.pdbx_seq_one_letter_code
_entity_poly.pdbx_strand_id
1 'polypeptide(L)'
;MTDPSTSRRSVIGFGTLALGLPLLGSTFSSAAQAQTKGKSLDLSNKADFLTAVQKMRGALDERICMGYVKGLYYGVVDAKITPLYGVLGGTFSRYKRLPNGNFEGRTFEVAYFTDWNTGQLMETFNNPYTGETVTVPQTRMGPSTVIITPEGLKIGGESGLPGMSVTHRFLPARVVNNDVWIVDESVVSTPPDFKGPKFSYNEVTTLQTTLTELNDPKLLQTATHVHFNGVVSWRPWLKMGDRPGHLLGNAAGRRVSKMTDYPAEYQEWTKKYYADVWANPGAILDGKKG
;
A
#
# COMPACT_ATOMS: atom_id res chain seq x y z
N MET A 1 5.88 -30.44 38.95
CA MET A 1 4.64 -29.79 38.47
C MET A 1 4.98 -28.34 38.24
N THR A 2 5.35 -28.00 37.00
CA THR A 2 5.98 -26.72 36.64
C THR A 2 5.44 -26.29 35.28
N ASP A 3 4.77 -25.15 35.27
CA ASP A 3 4.03 -24.59 34.14
C ASP A 3 4.99 -23.96 33.11
N PRO A 4 4.97 -24.35 31.82
CA PRO A 4 5.85 -23.76 30.82
C PRO A 4 5.33 -22.39 30.38
N SER A 5 5.96 -21.34 30.88
CA SER A 5 5.61 -19.95 30.54
C SER A 5 5.70 -19.70 29.03
N THR A 6 4.57 -19.31 28.45
CA THR A 6 4.44 -19.05 27.01
C THR A 6 5.27 -17.83 26.61
N SER A 7 6.49 -18.06 26.11
CA SER A 7 7.35 -17.01 25.56
C SER A 7 6.71 -16.42 24.30
N ARG A 8 5.89 -15.37 24.47
CA ARG A 8 5.34 -14.56 23.39
C ARG A 8 6.47 -13.75 22.74
N ARG A 9 7.17 -14.37 21.78
CA ARG A 9 8.11 -13.66 20.91
C ARG A 9 7.33 -12.67 20.03
N SER A 10 7.39 -11.40 20.40
CA SER A 10 6.86 -10.29 19.61
C SER A 10 7.58 -10.21 18.26
N VAL A 11 6.93 -10.69 17.20
CA VAL A 11 7.40 -10.46 15.82
C VAL A 11 7.01 -9.03 15.45
N ILE A 12 8.01 -8.17 15.22
CA ILE A 12 7.81 -6.80 14.76
C ILE A 12 7.45 -6.84 13.27
N GLY A 13 6.15 -6.98 12.98
CA GLY A 13 5.59 -6.70 11.68
C GLY A 13 5.42 -5.18 11.52
N PHE A 14 6.16 -4.58 10.60
CA PHE A 14 6.08 -3.13 10.37
C PHE A 14 4.78 -2.78 9.66
N GLY A 15 3.79 -2.33 10.43
CA GLY A 15 2.49 -1.87 9.95
C GLY A 15 2.16 -0.47 10.42
N THR A 16 1.72 0.39 9.49
CA THR A 16 1.29 1.78 9.78
C THR A 16 -0.06 1.83 10.52
N LEU A 17 -0.37 2.94 11.23
CA LEU A 17 -1.11 2.88 12.52
C LEU A 17 -2.28 3.91 12.74
N ALA A 18 -2.61 4.19 14.02
CA ALA A 18 -3.87 4.74 14.59
C ALA A 18 -3.87 6.29 14.85
N LEU A 19 -4.93 7.04 15.22
CA LEU A 19 -6.39 6.80 15.46
C LEU A 19 -7.18 8.15 15.27
N GLY A 20 -8.38 8.35 15.86
CA GLY A 20 -9.12 9.64 15.87
C GLY A 20 -10.37 9.67 16.79
N LEU A 21 -11.12 10.80 16.82
CA LEU A 21 -12.47 10.96 17.42
C LEU A 21 -13.26 12.13 16.76
N PRO A 22 -14.61 12.19 16.84
CA PRO A 22 -15.46 12.88 15.85
C PRO A 22 -16.25 14.11 16.37
N LEU A 23 -17.00 14.78 15.47
CA LEU A 23 -18.31 15.39 15.77
C LEU A 23 -19.17 15.55 14.49
N LEU A 24 -20.49 15.70 14.66
CA LEU A 24 -21.55 15.46 13.65
C LEU A 24 -22.14 16.76 13.05
N GLY A 25 -22.79 16.66 11.88
CA GLY A 25 -23.67 17.72 11.34
C GLY A 25 -24.10 17.49 9.89
N SER A 26 -25.37 17.14 9.65
CA SER A 26 -25.91 16.71 8.35
C SER A 26 -26.72 17.79 7.61
N THR A 27 -26.77 17.71 6.27
CA THR A 27 -28.02 17.60 5.46
C THR A 27 -27.70 17.60 3.96
N PHE A 28 -28.47 16.83 3.17
CA PHE A 28 -28.36 16.79 1.71
C PHE A 28 -29.66 17.29 1.06
N SER A 29 -29.53 18.09 0.00
CA SER A 29 -30.61 18.38 -0.94
C SER A 29 -30.16 17.99 -2.34
N SER A 30 -30.87 17.06 -2.98
CA SER A 30 -30.62 16.67 -4.37
C SER A 30 -31.33 17.60 -5.34
N ALA A 31 -30.58 18.18 -6.28
CA ALA A 31 -31.10 18.82 -7.47
C ALA A 31 -30.66 18.00 -8.70
N ALA A 32 -31.59 17.75 -9.64
CA ALA A 32 -31.30 16.97 -10.83
C ALA A 32 -30.24 17.66 -11.71
N GLN A 33 -29.15 16.96 -12.00
CA GLN A 33 -28.06 17.50 -12.82
C GLN A 33 -28.37 17.35 -14.31
N ALA A 34 -28.45 18.50 -15.00
CA ALA A 34 -28.29 18.55 -16.44
C ALA A 34 -26.89 18.00 -16.80
N GLN A 35 -26.83 17.11 -17.79
CA GLN A 35 -25.59 16.44 -18.19
C GLN A 35 -24.67 17.41 -18.95
N THR A 36 -23.94 18.24 -18.22
CA THR A 36 -22.83 19.02 -18.75
C THR A 36 -21.79 18.08 -19.36
N LYS A 37 -21.26 18.43 -20.54
CA LYS A 37 -19.98 17.85 -20.99
C LYS A 37 -18.95 18.21 -19.93
N GLY A 38 -18.46 17.22 -19.19
CA GLY A 38 -17.52 17.43 -18.10
C GLY A 38 -16.31 18.22 -18.61
N LYS A 39 -15.93 19.28 -17.89
CA LYS A 39 -14.67 19.98 -18.11
C LYS A 39 -13.55 18.95 -17.85
N SER A 40 -12.64 18.78 -18.80
CA SER A 40 -11.46 17.95 -18.59
C SER A 40 -10.63 18.46 -17.41
N LEU A 41 -10.06 17.53 -16.64
CA LEU A 41 -9.19 17.83 -15.50
C LEU A 41 -7.91 18.52 -15.98
N ASP A 42 -7.65 19.72 -15.45
CA ASP A 42 -6.37 20.39 -15.61
C ASP A 42 -5.37 19.83 -14.60
N LEU A 43 -4.53 18.87 -15.03
CA LEU A 43 -3.59 18.21 -14.14
C LEU A 43 -2.45 19.13 -13.61
N SER A 44 -2.38 20.39 -14.06
CA SER A 44 -1.53 21.42 -13.44
C SER A 44 -2.21 22.14 -12.28
N ASN A 45 -3.54 22.12 -12.22
CA ASN A 45 -4.33 22.65 -11.12
C ASN A 45 -4.37 21.65 -9.95
N LYS A 46 -4.07 22.12 -8.73
CA LYS A 46 -4.00 21.26 -7.54
C LYS A 46 -5.29 20.48 -7.22
N ALA A 47 -6.47 21.05 -7.48
CA ALA A 47 -7.75 20.41 -7.16
C ALA A 47 -8.12 19.34 -8.20
N ASP A 48 -7.91 19.63 -9.49
CA ASP A 48 -8.12 18.70 -10.59
C ASP A 48 -7.07 17.55 -10.53
N PHE A 49 -5.81 17.86 -10.20
CA PHE A 49 -4.75 16.88 -9.92
C PHE A 49 -5.10 15.95 -8.76
N LEU A 50 -5.53 16.49 -7.61
CA LEU A 50 -5.97 15.69 -6.47
C LEU A 50 -7.17 14.79 -6.83
N THR A 51 -8.08 15.28 -7.67
CA THR A 51 -9.20 14.49 -8.19
C THR A 51 -8.72 13.32 -9.05
N ALA A 52 -7.71 13.54 -9.91
CA ALA A 52 -7.09 12.47 -10.70
C ALA A 52 -6.35 11.45 -9.82
N VAL A 53 -5.53 11.91 -8.87
CA VAL A 53 -4.88 11.06 -7.85
C VAL A 53 -5.91 10.19 -7.13
N GLN A 54 -7.01 10.78 -6.66
CA GLN A 54 -8.03 10.03 -5.94
C GLN A 54 -8.76 9.02 -6.83
N LYS A 55 -9.07 9.37 -8.08
CA LYS A 55 -9.65 8.44 -9.08
C LYS A 55 -8.71 7.29 -9.47
N MET A 56 -7.40 7.43 -9.28
CA MET A 56 -6.40 6.39 -9.58
C MET A 56 -6.07 5.51 -8.36
N ARG A 57 -5.95 6.12 -7.17
CA ARG A 57 -5.54 5.42 -5.94
C ARG A 57 -6.73 4.81 -5.17
N GLY A 58 -7.90 5.43 -5.27
CA GLY A 58 -9.12 5.06 -4.56
C GLY A 58 -10.36 5.33 -5.39
N ALA A 59 -11.34 5.99 -4.77
CA ALA A 59 -12.56 6.44 -5.42
C ALA A 59 -12.99 7.81 -4.87
N LEU A 60 -13.83 8.52 -5.61
CA LEU A 60 -14.44 9.79 -5.18
C LEU A 60 -15.61 9.61 -4.20
N ASP A 61 -16.04 8.37 -3.94
CA ASP A 61 -17.03 7.98 -2.93
C ASP A 61 -16.42 7.03 -1.87
N GLU A 62 -17.22 6.66 -0.86
CA GLU A 62 -16.75 5.87 0.30
C GLU A 62 -16.77 4.34 0.05
N ARG A 63 -16.70 3.90 -1.21
CA ARG A 63 -16.59 2.47 -1.51
C ARG A 63 -15.28 1.89 -0.98
N ILE A 64 -15.26 0.58 -0.74
CA ILE A 64 -13.99 -0.12 -0.56
C ILE A 64 -13.26 -0.19 -1.91
N CYS A 65 -12.00 0.17 -1.89
CA CYS A 65 -11.10 0.24 -3.03
C CYS A 65 -10.01 -0.83 -2.86
N MET A 66 -9.89 -1.73 -3.82
CA MET A 66 -9.01 -2.91 -3.75
C MET A 66 -7.93 -2.86 -4.83
N GLY A 67 -6.84 -3.60 -4.63
CA GLY A 67 -5.79 -3.75 -5.64
C GLY A 67 -4.65 -4.63 -5.18
N TYR A 68 -3.85 -5.10 -6.13
CA TYR A 68 -2.71 -5.98 -5.86
C TYR A 68 -1.47 -5.60 -6.67
N VAL A 69 -0.32 -6.06 -6.21
CA VAL A 69 0.93 -6.14 -6.97
C VAL A 69 1.55 -7.53 -6.81
N LYS A 70 2.09 -8.07 -7.90
CA LYS A 70 2.87 -9.31 -7.93
C LYS A 70 4.24 -9.03 -8.52
N GLY A 71 5.29 -9.59 -7.94
CA GLY A 71 6.66 -9.34 -8.39
C GLY A 71 7.71 -10.04 -7.56
N LEU A 72 8.93 -9.51 -7.57
CA LEU A 72 10.09 -10.10 -6.92
C LEU A 72 10.80 -9.09 -6.01
N TYR A 73 11.40 -9.61 -4.93
CA TYR A 73 12.47 -8.96 -4.21
C TYR A 73 13.81 -9.57 -4.61
N TYR A 74 14.73 -8.70 -4.98
CA TYR A 74 16.13 -8.99 -5.24
C TYR A 74 16.97 -8.47 -4.07
N GLY A 75 18.05 -9.17 -3.74
CA GLY A 75 19.15 -8.57 -2.99
C GLY A 75 20.06 -7.79 -3.95
N VAL A 76 20.59 -6.67 -3.48
CA VAL A 76 21.52 -5.83 -4.23
C VAL A 76 22.79 -5.63 -3.41
N VAL A 77 23.91 -6.12 -3.93
CA VAL A 77 25.25 -5.96 -3.35
C VAL A 77 26.20 -5.57 -4.49
N ASP A 78 27.00 -4.51 -4.31
CA ASP A 78 27.97 -4.02 -5.31
C ASP A 78 27.38 -3.86 -6.73
N ALA A 79 26.18 -3.27 -6.80
CA ALA A 79 25.35 -3.09 -7.99
C ALA A 79 24.95 -4.39 -8.74
N LYS A 80 25.11 -5.56 -8.13
CA LYS A 80 24.64 -6.85 -8.64
C LYS A 80 23.32 -7.24 -7.98
N ILE A 81 22.32 -7.59 -8.80
CA ILE A 81 21.03 -8.12 -8.34
C ILE A 81 21.10 -9.64 -8.16
N THR A 82 20.38 -10.16 -7.17
CA THR A 82 20.20 -11.61 -6.95
C THR A 82 18.73 -11.87 -6.58
N PRO A 83 17.97 -12.68 -7.33
CA PRO A 83 16.60 -13.03 -6.96
C PRO A 83 16.57 -13.72 -5.59
N LEU A 84 15.67 -13.31 -4.69
CA LEU A 84 15.53 -13.91 -3.37
C LEU A 84 14.18 -14.61 -3.21
N TYR A 85 13.09 -13.87 -3.39
CA TYR A 85 11.73 -14.38 -3.22
C TYR A 85 10.74 -13.49 -3.98
N GLY A 86 9.64 -14.09 -4.42
CA GLY A 86 8.48 -13.38 -4.93
C GLY A 86 7.69 -12.69 -3.82
N VAL A 87 6.90 -11.70 -4.21
CA VAL A 87 5.93 -11.01 -3.37
C VAL A 87 4.59 -10.92 -4.09
N LEU A 88 3.52 -11.18 -3.36
CA LEU A 88 2.14 -10.94 -3.78
C LEU A 88 1.44 -10.15 -2.67
N GLY A 89 1.37 -8.82 -2.88
CA GLY A 89 0.76 -7.87 -1.96
C GLY A 89 -0.64 -7.49 -2.41
N GLY A 90 -1.59 -7.44 -1.49
CA GLY A 90 -2.93 -6.93 -1.70
C GLY A 90 -3.27 -5.81 -0.73
N THR A 91 -3.86 -4.74 -1.25
CA THR A 91 -4.18 -3.49 -0.55
C THR A 91 -5.68 -3.25 -0.51
N PHE A 92 -6.16 -2.73 0.60
CA PHE A 92 -7.55 -2.43 0.89
C PHE A 92 -7.64 -1.02 1.45
N SER A 93 -8.48 -0.17 0.87
CA SER A 93 -8.67 1.18 1.38
C SER A 93 -10.11 1.67 1.23
N ARG A 94 -10.49 2.66 2.05
CA ARG A 94 -11.74 3.42 1.93
C ARG A 94 -11.42 4.87 2.24
N TYR A 95 -11.99 5.80 1.48
CA TYR A 95 -11.72 7.23 1.60
C TYR A 95 -13.01 8.01 1.80
N LYS A 96 -12.93 9.10 2.56
CA LYS A 96 -13.97 10.13 2.66
C LYS A 96 -13.40 11.48 2.25
N ARG A 97 -14.19 12.31 1.59
CA ARG A 97 -13.77 13.67 1.22
C ARG A 97 -13.95 14.61 2.40
N LEU A 98 -12.92 15.40 2.71
CA LEU A 98 -12.93 16.38 3.78
C LEU A 98 -13.47 17.75 3.30
N PRO A 99 -13.96 18.63 4.19
CA PRO A 99 -14.46 19.96 3.81
C PRO A 99 -13.44 20.85 3.10
N ASN A 100 -12.14 20.65 3.36
CA ASN A 100 -11.05 21.37 2.68
C ASN A 100 -10.66 20.77 1.31
N GLY A 101 -11.40 19.76 0.82
CA GLY A 101 -11.18 19.12 -0.47
C GLY A 101 -10.18 17.96 -0.48
N ASN A 102 -9.38 17.78 0.59
CA ASN A 102 -8.51 16.63 0.79
C ASN A 102 -9.32 15.34 1.02
N PHE A 103 -8.66 14.18 0.97
CA PHE A 103 -9.30 12.89 1.30
C PHE A 103 -8.66 12.28 2.54
N GLU A 104 -9.47 11.88 3.52
CA GLU A 104 -9.01 11.00 4.61
C GLU A 104 -9.29 9.56 4.21
N GLY A 105 -8.28 8.71 4.27
CA GLY A 105 -8.37 7.29 3.99
C GLY A 105 -8.06 6.45 5.22
N ARG A 106 -8.72 5.29 5.31
CA ARG A 106 -8.19 4.15 6.06
C ARG A 106 -7.68 3.11 5.08
N THR A 107 -6.55 2.49 5.36
CA THR A 107 -5.87 1.56 4.45
C THR A 107 -5.18 0.43 5.20
N PHE A 108 -5.23 -0.80 4.68
CA PHE A 108 -4.47 -1.94 5.20
C PHE A 108 -3.97 -2.81 4.04
N GLU A 109 -2.99 -3.66 4.30
CA GLU A 109 -2.47 -4.62 3.33
C GLU A 109 -2.23 -5.99 3.95
N VAL A 110 -2.20 -6.99 3.08
CA VAL A 110 -1.73 -8.36 3.35
C VAL A 110 -0.78 -8.75 2.23
N ALA A 111 0.40 -9.25 2.60
CA ALA A 111 1.44 -9.66 1.65
C ALA A 111 1.94 -11.08 1.92
N TYR A 112 2.12 -11.83 0.84
CA TYR A 112 2.66 -13.18 0.83
C TYR A 112 4.02 -13.19 0.13
N PHE A 113 4.96 -13.97 0.67
CA PHE A 113 6.24 -14.22 0.03
C PHE A 113 6.25 -15.62 -0.57
N THR A 114 6.74 -15.71 -1.80
CA THR A 114 6.65 -16.92 -2.62
C THR A 114 8.02 -17.33 -3.13
N ASP A 115 8.22 -18.61 -3.40
CA ASP A 115 9.43 -19.06 -4.06
C ASP A 115 9.44 -18.45 -5.46
N TRP A 116 10.53 -17.76 -5.83
CA TRP A 116 10.54 -16.93 -7.03
C TRP A 116 10.53 -17.75 -8.33
N ASN A 117 10.92 -19.03 -8.25
CA ASN A 117 10.99 -19.94 -9.38
C ASN A 117 9.69 -20.71 -9.60
N THR A 118 9.04 -21.18 -8.54
CA THR A 118 7.81 -21.99 -8.59
C THR A 118 6.52 -21.20 -8.33
N GLY A 119 6.61 -20.02 -7.73
CA GLY A 119 5.47 -19.19 -7.32
C GLY A 119 4.71 -19.71 -6.09
N GLN A 120 5.18 -20.79 -5.45
CA GLN A 120 4.53 -21.37 -4.27
C GLN A 120 4.73 -20.51 -3.02
N LEU A 121 3.75 -20.50 -2.11
CA LEU A 121 3.87 -19.82 -0.81
C LEU A 121 5.03 -20.41 0.00
N MET A 122 5.88 -19.56 0.55
CA MET A 122 7.00 -19.99 1.40
C MET A 122 6.65 -19.90 2.89
N GLU A 123 6.95 -20.96 3.62
CA GLU A 123 7.02 -20.94 5.09
C GLU A 123 8.47 -20.78 5.58
N THR A 124 9.45 -21.18 4.77
CA THR A 124 10.89 -21.01 5.00
C THR A 124 11.61 -20.50 3.75
N PHE A 125 12.73 -19.80 3.95
CA PHE A 125 13.59 -19.27 2.90
C PHE A 125 15.04 -19.69 3.14
N ASN A 126 15.69 -20.26 2.13
CA ASN A 126 17.13 -20.51 2.16
C ASN A 126 17.86 -19.26 1.66
N ASN A 127 18.47 -18.49 2.56
CA ASN A 127 19.09 -17.22 2.21
C ASN A 127 20.46 -17.43 1.53
N PRO A 128 20.63 -17.08 0.24
CA PRO A 128 21.86 -17.34 -0.51
C PRO A 128 23.06 -16.51 -0.01
N TYR A 129 22.84 -15.44 0.76
CA TYR A 129 23.93 -14.61 1.30
C TYR A 129 24.48 -15.12 2.63
N THR A 130 23.68 -15.84 3.43
CA THR A 130 24.09 -16.33 4.76
C THR A 130 24.23 -17.85 4.81
N GLY A 131 23.60 -18.59 3.89
CA GLY A 131 23.48 -20.05 3.94
C GLY A 131 22.45 -20.54 4.97
N GLU A 132 21.78 -19.64 5.70
CA GLU A 132 20.77 -20.01 6.70
C GLU A 132 19.38 -20.22 6.07
N THR A 133 18.66 -21.22 6.58
CA THR A 133 17.20 -21.30 6.44
C THR A 133 16.53 -20.41 7.49
N VAL A 134 15.68 -19.47 7.05
CA VAL A 134 14.93 -18.56 7.93
C VAL A 134 13.42 -18.75 7.76
N THR A 135 12.65 -18.55 8.82
CA THR A 135 11.17 -18.60 8.76
C THR A 135 10.62 -17.34 8.08
N VAL A 136 9.67 -17.52 7.16
CA VAL A 136 9.01 -16.43 6.45
C VAL A 136 7.86 -15.88 7.31
N PRO A 137 7.81 -14.56 7.61
CA PRO A 137 6.73 -14.00 8.39
C PRO A 137 5.46 -13.79 7.57
N GLN A 138 4.32 -14.19 8.13
CA GLN A 138 3.00 -13.76 7.66
C GLN A 138 2.87 -12.25 7.83
N THR A 139 2.54 -11.52 6.76
CA THR A 139 2.60 -10.05 6.73
C THR A 139 1.22 -9.45 6.54
N ARG A 140 0.75 -8.71 7.55
CA ARG A 140 -0.43 -7.85 7.51
C ARG A 140 -0.07 -6.51 8.16
N MET A 141 -0.36 -5.40 7.48
CA MET A 141 -0.11 -4.03 7.94
C MET A 141 -1.43 -3.24 7.95
N GLY A 142 -1.63 -2.39 8.96
CA GLY A 142 -2.82 -1.55 9.10
C GLY A 142 -3.97 -2.22 9.87
N PRO A 143 -5.15 -1.56 9.97
CA PRO A 143 -5.56 -0.37 9.22
C PRO A 143 -4.99 0.96 9.73
N SER A 144 -4.33 1.68 8.82
CA SER A 144 -3.69 2.98 9.01
C SER A 144 -4.57 4.13 8.55
N THR A 145 -4.46 5.31 9.16
CA THR A 145 -5.10 6.55 8.66
C THR A 145 -4.14 7.40 7.83
N VAL A 146 -4.59 7.88 6.67
CA VAL A 146 -3.82 8.75 5.75
C VAL A 146 -4.65 9.94 5.30
N ILE A 147 -4.04 11.11 5.13
CA ILE A 147 -4.65 12.28 4.48
C ILE A 147 -3.98 12.51 3.13
N ILE A 148 -4.72 12.44 2.04
CA ILE A 148 -4.23 12.75 0.69
C ILE A 148 -4.45 14.23 0.42
N THR A 149 -3.36 14.97 0.17
CA THR A 149 -3.36 16.36 -0.31
C THR A 149 -2.75 16.42 -1.71
N PRO A 150 -2.87 17.55 -2.45
CA PRO A 150 -2.25 17.68 -3.78
C PRO A 150 -0.73 17.48 -3.79
N GLU A 151 -0.06 17.74 -2.66
CA GLU A 151 1.40 17.61 -2.51
C GLU A 151 1.85 16.18 -2.19
N GLY A 152 1.02 15.38 -1.51
CA GLY A 152 1.38 14.03 -1.06
C GLY A 152 0.43 13.46 0.00
N LEU A 153 0.75 12.25 0.47
CA LEU A 153 0.11 11.65 1.63
C LEU A 153 0.74 12.19 2.92
N LYS A 154 -0.10 12.71 3.82
CA LYS A 154 0.26 12.94 5.22
C LYS A 154 -0.23 11.76 6.03
N ILE A 155 0.69 10.94 6.53
CA ILE A 155 0.39 9.92 7.53
C ILE A 155 0.32 10.64 8.89
N GLY A 156 -0.81 10.53 9.59
CA GLY A 156 -1.10 11.36 10.77
C GLY A 156 -0.58 10.79 12.10
N GLY A 157 -0.65 11.60 13.16
CA GLY A 157 -0.65 11.17 14.58
C GLY A 157 0.27 10.01 15.00
N GLU A 158 -0.23 9.15 15.88
CA GLU A 158 0.38 7.85 16.23
C GLU A 158 0.37 6.86 15.06
N SER A 159 -0.01 7.28 13.84
CA SER A 159 -0.11 6.42 12.64
C SER A 159 1.21 6.23 11.92
N GLY A 160 2.17 7.13 12.13
CA GLY A 160 3.56 6.87 11.74
C GLY A 160 4.06 5.61 12.44
N LEU A 161 4.96 4.86 11.79
CA LEU A 161 5.72 3.83 12.49
C LEU A 161 6.42 4.52 13.68
N PRO A 162 6.14 4.16 14.95
CA PRO A 162 6.52 5.00 16.07
C PRO A 162 8.04 5.24 16.14
N GLY A 163 8.43 6.51 16.13
CA GLY A 163 9.84 6.90 16.07
C GLY A 163 10.50 6.78 14.69
N MET A 164 9.74 6.75 13.59
CA MET A 164 10.26 6.82 12.22
C MET A 164 9.92 8.16 11.57
N SER A 165 10.85 8.69 10.77
CA SER A 165 10.56 9.76 9.82
C SER A 165 9.80 9.19 8.62
N VAL A 166 8.78 9.91 8.15
CA VAL A 166 8.05 9.58 6.91
C VAL A 166 7.88 10.84 6.08
N THR A 167 8.30 10.79 4.83
CA THR A 167 7.96 11.80 3.82
C THR A 167 7.29 11.11 2.62
N HIS A 168 6.38 11.83 1.98
CA HIS A 168 5.73 11.39 0.76
C HIS A 168 5.52 12.60 -0.15
N ARG A 169 5.68 12.42 -1.46
CA ARG A 169 5.27 13.41 -2.46
C ARG A 169 4.64 12.77 -3.69
N PHE A 170 3.78 13.52 -4.38
CA PHE A 170 3.43 13.22 -5.76
C PHE A 170 4.39 13.96 -6.70
N LEU A 171 4.74 13.32 -7.81
CA LEU A 171 5.36 14.00 -8.96
C LEU A 171 4.26 14.55 -9.89
N PRO A 172 4.54 15.59 -10.69
CA PRO A 172 3.62 16.06 -11.71
C PRO A 172 3.15 14.94 -12.64
N ALA A 173 1.88 14.97 -13.03
CA ALA A 173 1.34 13.99 -13.97
C ALA A 173 2.08 14.06 -15.31
N ARG A 174 2.49 12.89 -15.81
CA ARG A 174 3.00 12.75 -17.17
C ARG A 174 1.85 12.30 -18.07
N VAL A 175 1.64 13.00 -19.17
CA VAL A 175 0.59 12.72 -20.14
C VAL A 175 1.23 12.51 -21.50
N VAL A 176 0.98 11.38 -22.14
CA VAL A 176 1.43 11.10 -23.52
C VAL A 176 0.25 10.51 -24.28
N ASN A 177 -0.23 11.22 -25.30
CA ASN A 177 -1.46 10.89 -26.02
C ASN A 177 -2.64 10.72 -25.05
N ASN A 178 -3.23 9.53 -24.95
CA ASN A 178 -4.33 9.22 -24.03
C ASN A 178 -3.84 8.64 -22.69
N ASP A 179 -2.56 8.31 -22.53
CA ASP A 179 -2.03 7.69 -21.31
C ASP A 179 -1.61 8.74 -20.27
N VAL A 180 -1.90 8.45 -19.00
CA VAL A 180 -1.54 9.28 -17.85
C VAL A 180 -0.81 8.45 -16.80
N TRP A 181 0.36 8.93 -16.40
CA TRP A 181 1.13 8.38 -15.27
C TRP A 181 1.23 9.41 -14.16
N ILE A 182 0.84 9.03 -12.95
CA ILE A 182 1.18 9.76 -11.72
C ILE A 182 2.14 8.89 -10.93
N VAL A 183 3.25 9.48 -10.49
CA VAL A 183 4.23 8.80 -9.64
C VAL A 183 4.07 9.34 -8.22
N ASP A 184 3.99 8.45 -7.25
CA ASP A 184 4.17 8.77 -5.85
C ASP A 184 5.50 8.19 -5.32
N GLU A 185 6.13 8.96 -4.45
CA GLU A 185 7.39 8.61 -3.80
C GLU A 185 7.19 8.66 -2.29
N SER A 186 7.58 7.60 -1.59
CA SER A 186 7.56 7.52 -0.13
C SER A 186 8.96 7.22 0.40
N VAL A 187 9.41 7.95 1.41
CA VAL A 187 10.65 7.67 2.15
C VAL A 187 10.31 7.52 3.62
N VAL A 188 10.73 6.39 4.19
CA VAL A 188 10.55 6.03 5.60
C VAL A 188 11.93 5.69 6.16
N SER A 189 12.34 6.32 7.25
CA SER A 189 13.67 6.06 7.84
C SER A 189 13.70 6.24 9.35
N THR A 190 14.59 5.50 10.02
CA THR A 190 14.93 5.76 11.42
C THR A 190 15.57 7.16 11.53
N PRO A 191 15.10 8.06 12.40
CA PRO A 191 15.66 9.39 12.58
C PRO A 191 17.09 9.32 13.15
N PRO A 192 17.89 10.40 13.05
CA PRO A 192 19.31 10.38 13.40
C PRO A 192 19.64 9.97 14.84
N ASP A 193 18.70 10.18 15.77
CA ASP A 193 18.83 9.92 17.20
C ASP A 193 18.28 8.53 17.63
N PHE A 194 17.68 7.79 16.71
CA PHE A 194 17.09 6.47 16.96
C PHE A 194 18.11 5.47 17.54
N LYS A 195 17.74 4.82 18.64
CA LYS A 195 18.66 3.93 19.41
C LYS A 195 18.61 2.45 18.99
N GLY A 196 17.72 2.07 18.09
CA GLY A 196 17.59 0.70 17.58
C GLY A 196 18.34 0.46 16.26
N PRO A 197 18.17 -0.73 15.65
CA PRO A 197 18.69 -1.04 14.33
C PRO A 197 18.19 -0.02 13.30
N LYS A 198 19.12 0.55 12.51
CA LYS A 198 18.77 1.51 11.45
C LYS A 198 17.95 0.81 10.37
N PHE A 199 16.90 1.48 9.91
CA PHE A 199 16.03 0.98 8.84
C PHE A 199 15.67 2.13 7.91
N SER A 200 15.70 1.84 6.60
CA SER A 200 15.26 2.74 5.55
C SER A 200 14.42 1.97 4.54
N TYR A 201 13.31 2.56 4.12
CA TYR A 201 12.40 2.06 3.10
C TYR A 201 12.08 3.22 2.18
N ASN A 202 12.38 3.05 0.90
CA ASN A 202 12.05 4.02 -0.14
C ASN A 202 11.16 3.29 -1.15
N GLU A 203 10.09 3.93 -1.58
CA GLU A 203 9.15 3.38 -2.56
C GLU A 203 8.88 4.42 -3.64
N VAL A 204 8.83 3.94 -4.88
CA VAL A 204 8.39 4.68 -6.06
C VAL A 204 7.27 3.88 -6.71
N THR A 205 6.04 4.34 -6.52
CA THR A 205 4.84 3.73 -7.08
C THR A 205 4.35 4.56 -8.26
N THR A 206 4.21 3.93 -9.43
CA THR A 206 3.63 4.56 -10.62
C THR A 206 2.22 4.02 -10.83
N LEU A 207 1.25 4.92 -10.80
CA LEU A 207 -0.13 4.68 -11.16
C LEU A 207 -0.32 5.06 -12.65
N GLN A 208 -0.93 4.19 -13.46
CA GLN A 208 -1.24 4.45 -14.87
C GLN A 208 -2.72 4.19 -15.18
N THR A 209 -3.33 5.12 -15.92
CA THR A 209 -4.68 5.03 -16.49
C THR A 209 -4.74 5.89 -17.76
N THR A 210 -5.94 6.17 -18.30
CA THR A 210 -6.13 7.02 -19.47
C THR A 210 -6.78 8.37 -19.15
N LEU A 211 -6.52 9.40 -19.97
CA LEU A 211 -7.26 10.66 -19.98
C LEU A 211 -8.76 10.42 -20.22
N THR A 212 -9.10 9.43 -21.04
CA THR A 212 -10.50 9.07 -21.30
C THR A 212 -11.22 8.66 -20.01
N GLU A 213 -10.63 7.77 -19.20
CA GLU A 213 -11.22 7.35 -17.93
C GLU A 213 -11.16 8.44 -16.85
N LEU A 214 -10.07 9.21 -16.79
CA LEU A 214 -9.92 10.32 -15.84
C LEU A 214 -10.95 11.42 -16.06
N ASN A 215 -11.26 11.74 -17.32
CA ASN A 215 -12.21 12.78 -17.67
C ASN A 215 -13.67 12.31 -17.76
N ASP A 216 -13.96 11.00 -17.69
CA ASP A 216 -15.36 10.52 -17.59
C ASP A 216 -15.95 10.88 -16.21
N PRO A 217 -16.97 11.75 -16.13
CA PRO A 217 -17.62 12.12 -14.87
C PRO A 217 -18.44 10.98 -14.26
N LYS A 218 -18.74 9.90 -15.00
CA LYS A 218 -19.44 8.71 -14.49
C LYS A 218 -18.50 7.76 -13.75
N LEU A 219 -17.20 7.85 -14.00
CA LEU A 219 -16.18 7.03 -13.35
C LEU A 219 -15.69 7.70 -12.07
N LEU A 220 -16.14 7.18 -10.92
CA LEU A 220 -15.68 7.61 -9.59
C LEU A 220 -14.32 7.01 -9.20
N GLN A 221 -13.89 5.97 -9.92
CA GLN A 221 -12.56 5.36 -9.90
C GLN A 221 -12.21 4.93 -11.33
N THR A 222 -10.93 4.78 -11.65
CA THR A 222 -10.44 4.34 -12.97
C THR A 222 -9.86 2.92 -12.93
N ALA A 223 -9.79 2.24 -14.07
CA ALA A 223 -8.90 1.10 -14.22
C ALA A 223 -7.44 1.60 -14.15
N THR A 224 -6.82 1.42 -12.98
CA THR A 224 -5.43 1.85 -12.73
C THR A 224 -4.49 0.66 -12.64
N HIS A 225 -3.48 0.63 -13.52
CA HIS A 225 -2.30 -0.21 -13.36
C HIS A 225 -1.36 0.38 -12.31
N VAL A 226 -0.68 -0.48 -11.58
CA VAL A 226 0.23 -0.12 -10.50
C VAL A 226 1.58 -0.77 -10.77
N HIS A 227 2.65 0.02 -10.83
CA HIS A 227 4.03 -0.46 -10.83
C HIS A 227 4.69 -0.02 -9.53
N PHE A 228 5.16 -0.97 -8.75
CA PHE A 228 5.81 -0.77 -7.45
C PHE A 228 7.31 -1.01 -7.60
N ASN A 229 8.12 -0.09 -7.08
CA ASN A 229 9.56 -0.26 -6.93
C ASN A 229 9.96 0.14 -5.52
N GLY A 230 10.69 -0.72 -4.81
CA GLY A 230 11.11 -0.46 -3.43
C GLY A 230 12.62 -0.61 -3.25
N VAL A 231 13.28 0.35 -2.61
CA VAL A 231 14.68 0.27 -2.17
C VAL A 231 14.70 0.28 -0.64
N VAL A 232 14.90 -0.91 -0.06
CA VAL A 232 14.61 -1.18 1.35
C VAL A 232 15.82 -1.83 2.02
N SER A 233 16.17 -1.42 3.24
CA SER A 233 17.14 -2.14 4.08
C SER A 233 16.80 -3.63 4.16
N TRP A 234 17.82 -4.47 4.41
CA TRP A 234 17.58 -5.90 4.68
C TRP A 234 16.50 -6.08 5.74
N ARG A 235 15.40 -6.77 5.39
CA ARG A 235 14.31 -7.06 6.34
C ARG A 235 14.87 -7.91 7.49
N PRO A 236 14.56 -7.61 8.77
CA PRO A 236 15.18 -8.31 9.91
C PRO A 236 15.08 -9.85 9.88
N TRP A 237 13.99 -10.39 9.34
CA TRP A 237 13.78 -11.85 9.22
C TRP A 237 14.77 -12.55 8.28
N LEU A 238 15.45 -11.82 7.40
CA LEU A 238 16.53 -12.35 6.54
C LEU A 238 17.83 -12.61 7.29
N LYS A 239 17.97 -12.13 8.55
CA LYS A 239 19.16 -12.29 9.40
C LYS A 239 20.48 -11.85 8.73
N MET A 240 20.45 -10.75 7.97
CA MET A 240 21.63 -10.30 7.22
C MET A 240 22.76 -9.72 8.10
N GLY A 241 22.49 -9.41 9.38
CA GLY A 241 23.44 -8.73 10.26
C GLY A 241 23.88 -7.40 9.65
N ASP A 242 25.17 -7.08 9.80
CA ASP A 242 25.78 -5.86 9.24
C ASP A 242 26.22 -6.02 7.77
N ARG A 243 25.76 -7.07 7.06
CA ARG A 243 26.16 -7.32 5.67
C ARG A 243 25.72 -6.16 4.76
N PRO A 244 26.62 -5.62 3.91
CA PRO A 244 26.29 -4.52 3.01
C PRO A 244 25.20 -4.91 2.00
N GLY A 245 24.58 -3.90 1.40
CA GLY A 245 23.53 -4.05 0.40
C GLY A 245 22.12 -3.75 0.93
N HIS A 246 21.13 -4.05 0.11
CA HIS A 246 19.72 -3.77 0.36
C HIS A 246 18.82 -4.66 -0.50
N LEU A 247 17.51 -4.60 -0.25
CA LEU A 247 16.48 -5.19 -1.10
C LEU A 247 16.03 -4.20 -2.18
N LEU A 248 15.97 -4.68 -3.42
CA LEU A 248 15.22 -4.05 -4.51
C LEU A 248 13.93 -4.85 -4.73
N GLY A 249 12.78 -4.26 -4.42
CA GLY A 249 11.48 -4.78 -4.83
C GLY A 249 11.10 -4.24 -6.21
N ASN A 250 10.60 -5.10 -7.09
CA ASN A 250 9.98 -4.71 -8.36
C ASN A 250 8.72 -5.57 -8.57
N ALA A 251 7.57 -4.92 -8.70
CA ALA A 251 6.28 -5.59 -8.84
C ALA A 251 5.31 -4.78 -9.71
N ALA A 252 4.32 -5.47 -10.28
CA ALA A 252 3.27 -4.85 -11.05
C ALA A 252 1.90 -5.47 -10.75
N GLY A 253 0.84 -4.72 -10.99
CA GLY A 253 -0.53 -5.19 -10.83
C GLY A 253 -1.53 -4.09 -11.15
N ARG A 254 -2.67 -4.10 -10.48
CA ARG A 254 -3.78 -3.19 -10.78
C ARG A 254 -4.72 -2.99 -9.59
N ARG A 255 -5.54 -1.94 -9.64
CA ARG A 255 -6.75 -1.82 -8.83
C ARG A 255 -7.80 -2.81 -9.32
N VAL A 256 -8.63 -3.30 -8.40
CA VAL A 256 -9.70 -4.28 -8.64
C VAL A 256 -10.95 -3.92 -7.84
N SER A 257 -12.10 -4.54 -8.15
CA SER A 257 -13.38 -4.15 -7.54
C SER A 257 -13.97 -5.17 -6.57
N LYS A 258 -13.47 -6.42 -6.56
CA LYS A 258 -13.93 -7.50 -5.66
C LYS A 258 -12.79 -8.46 -5.32
N MET A 259 -12.93 -9.18 -4.20
CA MET A 259 -11.94 -10.19 -3.76
C MET A 259 -11.64 -11.25 -4.82
N THR A 260 -12.61 -11.57 -5.69
CA THR A 260 -12.46 -12.58 -6.75
C THR A 260 -11.72 -12.10 -8.01
N ASP A 261 -11.33 -10.81 -8.07
CA ASP A 261 -10.47 -10.26 -9.14
C ASP A 261 -8.96 -10.35 -8.81
N TYR A 262 -8.61 -10.70 -7.57
CA TYR A 262 -7.22 -10.94 -7.17
C TYR A 262 -6.69 -12.23 -7.82
N PRO A 263 -5.35 -12.40 -7.97
CA PRO A 263 -4.77 -13.68 -8.39
C PRO A 263 -5.28 -14.85 -7.54
N ALA A 264 -5.52 -16.00 -8.17
CA ALA A 264 -6.21 -17.14 -7.54
C ALA A 264 -5.51 -17.61 -6.26
N GLU A 265 -4.17 -17.61 -6.27
CA GLU A 265 -3.31 -17.93 -5.15
C GLU A 265 -3.46 -16.93 -3.98
N TYR A 266 -3.66 -15.63 -4.26
CA TYR A 266 -3.98 -14.66 -3.21
C TYR A 266 -5.32 -14.98 -2.56
N GLN A 267 -6.34 -15.36 -3.35
CA GLN A 267 -7.65 -15.71 -2.83
C GLN A 267 -7.59 -16.95 -1.93
N GLU A 268 -6.84 -17.97 -2.33
CA GLU A 268 -6.61 -19.19 -1.55
C GLU A 268 -5.90 -18.88 -0.22
N TRP A 269 -4.77 -18.18 -0.27
CA TRP A 269 -3.99 -17.87 0.93
C TRP A 269 -4.73 -16.88 1.86
N THR A 270 -5.52 -15.95 1.32
CA THR A 270 -6.35 -15.05 2.15
C THR A 270 -7.43 -15.84 2.88
N LYS A 271 -8.12 -16.77 2.22
CA LYS A 271 -9.08 -17.68 2.90
C LYS A 271 -8.43 -18.48 4.02
N LYS A 272 -7.21 -18.99 3.80
CA LYS A 272 -6.49 -19.86 4.75
C LYS A 272 -5.92 -19.12 5.95
N TYR A 273 -5.26 -17.98 5.73
CA TYR A 273 -4.46 -17.29 6.76
C TYR A 273 -5.12 -16.01 7.32
N TYR A 274 -6.06 -15.39 6.59
CA TYR A 274 -6.75 -14.15 7.00
C TYR A 274 -8.24 -14.21 6.63
N ALA A 275 -8.96 -15.15 7.25
CA ALA A 275 -10.38 -15.38 6.98
C ALA A 275 -11.26 -14.13 7.21
N ASP A 276 -10.86 -13.22 8.11
CA ASP A 276 -11.53 -11.93 8.35
C ASP A 276 -11.38 -10.98 7.14
N VAL A 277 -10.18 -10.92 6.54
CA VAL A 277 -9.89 -10.17 5.30
C VAL A 277 -10.64 -10.77 4.13
N TRP A 278 -10.79 -12.10 4.06
CA TRP A 278 -11.61 -12.74 3.02
C TRP A 278 -13.10 -12.46 3.19
N ALA A 279 -13.62 -12.57 4.41
CA ALA A 279 -15.05 -12.45 4.69
C ALA A 279 -15.57 -11.00 4.59
N ASN A 280 -14.88 -10.05 5.22
CA ASN A 280 -15.30 -8.65 5.21
C ASN A 280 -14.11 -7.68 5.43
N PRO A 281 -13.36 -7.33 4.37
CA PRO A 281 -12.28 -6.36 4.48
C PRO A 281 -12.79 -4.94 4.80
N GLY A 282 -14.09 -4.65 4.56
CA GLY A 282 -14.73 -3.40 4.94
C GLY A 282 -14.82 -3.21 6.46
N ALA A 283 -15.16 -4.26 7.22
CA ALA A 283 -15.27 -4.19 8.68
C ALA A 283 -13.94 -3.78 9.35
N ILE A 284 -12.83 -4.32 8.83
CA ILE A 284 -11.46 -3.97 9.26
C ILE A 284 -11.21 -2.47 9.07
N LEU A 285 -11.54 -1.94 7.88
CA LEU A 285 -11.43 -0.50 7.58
C LEU A 285 -12.34 0.36 8.47
N ASP A 286 -13.51 -0.13 8.85
CA ASP A 286 -14.44 0.57 9.75
C ASP A 286 -14.02 0.47 11.23
N GLY A 287 -12.97 -0.29 11.57
CA GLY A 287 -12.54 -0.53 12.95
C GLY A 287 -13.48 -1.44 13.73
N LYS A 288 -14.45 -2.08 13.06
CA LYS A 288 -15.32 -3.09 13.64
C LYS A 288 -14.55 -4.41 13.65
N LYS A 289 -14.33 -4.98 14.83
CA LYS A 289 -13.84 -6.37 14.92
C LYS A 289 -14.90 -7.29 14.33
N GLY A 290 -14.51 -8.06 13.31
CA GLY A 290 -15.26 -9.23 12.86
C GLY A 290 -15.12 -10.41 13.82
#